data_AF-A0A2P2DBW4-F1
#
_entry.id   AF-A0A2P2DBW4-F1
#
_cell.length_a   1.000
_cell.length_b   1.000
_cell.length_c   1.000
_cell.angle_alpha   90.00
_cell.angle_beta   90.00
_cell.angle_gamma   90.00
#
_symmetry.space_group_name_H-M   'P 1'
#
loop_
_entity.id
_entity.type
_entity.pdbx_description
1 polymer ?
#
loop_
_entity_poly.entity_id
_entity_poly.type
_entity_poly.pdbx_seq_one_letter_code
_entity_poly.pdbx_strand_id
1 'polypeptide(L)'
;MSFSDKTYAFRFHSYLSPIYYKEETNYWYTWSSLFFFSGTGFKHEEGDEDEDILFTPLFLWGKGESQRENYYSVFPLYGKIRNKLSYQELNYVLFPIYSEWRYKTYKARSIVWPLVMWGGSETRDDFRIFPLYSKKSNEGKYKRYSVLWPFFQWGEERLDKKEPTSYQIFFPFYNQKSSVDGNMKSHAFLWFPLLNSLFSYGYDKKTGQTNYTALFIFFQYTTSVKKDTEKLVFFPFYGYSYFANKEAEFITPFYIRLSQNTSHLKSTSHFILPFYSHMKNEYVQTGREDYYWKLWPFFRYHKDPEGNFGWNTLAIIPVRFEVMEDVWEPIFSIIEYKRSSNGEKRLHLITRLYTHRWTHDETHIHIPIIMEFSKTNTGFSYEFAYGLFGIDTRAETNHYKFFWWKI
;
A
#
# COMPACT_ATOMS: atom_id res chain seq x y z
N MET A 1 18.11 -16.08 0.69
CA MET A 1 16.97 -17.00 0.93
C MET A 1 16.11 -16.95 -0.32
N SER A 2 16.01 -18.03 -1.10
CA SER A 2 15.18 -18.07 -2.32
C SER A 2 13.82 -18.66 -2.00
N PHE A 3 12.76 -18.02 -2.48
CA PHE A 3 11.38 -18.47 -2.30
C PHE A 3 10.74 -18.64 -3.68
N SER A 4 10.00 -19.74 -3.87
CA SER A 4 9.23 -19.99 -5.09
C SER A 4 7.83 -20.42 -4.71
N ASP A 5 6.83 -19.63 -5.12
CA ASP A 5 5.43 -19.99 -4.96
C ASP A 5 4.93 -20.63 -6.26
N LYS A 6 4.63 -21.93 -6.19
CA LYS A 6 4.19 -22.71 -7.34
C LYS A 6 2.77 -22.33 -7.80
N THR A 7 1.97 -21.64 -6.98
CA THR A 7 0.60 -21.25 -7.34
C THR A 7 0.54 -20.01 -8.24
N TYR A 8 1.58 -19.16 -8.23
CA TYR A 8 1.62 -17.90 -9.01
C TYR A 8 2.81 -17.79 -9.96
N ALA A 9 3.56 -18.87 -10.18
CA ALA A 9 4.81 -18.89 -10.95
C ALA A 9 5.83 -17.82 -10.52
N PHE A 10 5.72 -17.34 -9.28
CA PHE A 10 6.59 -16.31 -8.72
C PHE A 10 7.86 -16.94 -8.16
N ARG A 11 9.01 -16.35 -8.48
CA ARG A 11 10.35 -16.78 -8.07
C ARG A 11 11.10 -15.57 -7.51
N PHE A 12 11.62 -15.70 -6.31
CA PHE A 12 12.43 -14.69 -5.64
C PHE A 12 13.81 -15.25 -5.32
N HIS A 13 14.86 -14.58 -5.79
CA HIS A 13 16.26 -14.92 -5.56
C HIS A 13 16.94 -13.74 -4.86
N SER A 14 17.64 -14.00 -3.75
CA SER A 14 18.44 -12.98 -3.06
C SER A 14 19.83 -13.51 -2.71
N TYR A 15 20.85 -12.73 -3.04
CA TYR A 15 22.21 -12.93 -2.58
C TYR A 15 22.52 -11.78 -1.63
N LEU A 16 22.48 -12.06 -0.32
CA LEU A 16 22.78 -11.11 0.74
C LEU A 16 21.89 -9.85 0.70
N SER A 17 20.58 -10.01 0.92
CA SER A 17 19.64 -8.88 1.00
C SER A 17 20.17 -7.80 1.97
N PRO A 18 20.28 -6.52 1.55
CA PRO A 18 19.68 -5.89 0.37
C PRO A 18 20.64 -5.67 -0.83
N ILE A 19 21.81 -6.33 -0.86
CA ILE A 19 22.85 -6.13 -1.89
C ILE A 19 22.43 -6.62 -3.27
N TYR A 20 21.73 -7.74 -3.36
CA TYR A 20 21.16 -8.19 -4.63
C TYR A 20 19.85 -8.95 -4.41
N TYR A 21 18.83 -8.59 -5.17
CA TYR A 21 17.62 -9.39 -5.29
C TYR A 21 17.14 -9.44 -6.74
N LYS A 22 16.47 -10.52 -7.11
CA LYS A 22 15.75 -10.70 -8.36
C LYS A 22 14.41 -11.35 -8.07
N GLU A 23 13.34 -10.71 -8.49
CA GLU A 23 11.98 -11.27 -8.48
C GLU A 23 11.57 -11.50 -9.92
N GLU A 24 10.99 -12.64 -10.21
CA GLU A 24 10.49 -12.94 -11.55
C GLU A 24 9.21 -13.76 -11.48
N THR A 25 8.34 -13.55 -12.46
CA THR A 25 7.22 -14.41 -12.79
C THR A 25 7.42 -14.97 -14.20
N ASN A 26 6.41 -15.67 -14.71
CA ASN A 26 6.36 -16.02 -16.12
C ASN A 26 6.24 -14.81 -17.05
N TYR A 27 5.74 -13.67 -16.56
CA TYR A 27 5.40 -12.50 -17.39
C TYR A 27 6.29 -11.29 -17.18
N TRP A 28 7.01 -11.21 -16.05
CA TRP A 28 7.86 -10.06 -15.76
C TRP A 28 9.02 -10.45 -14.85
N TYR A 29 10.06 -9.64 -14.82
CA TYR A 29 11.13 -9.72 -13.84
C TYR A 29 11.53 -8.34 -13.35
N THR A 30 12.06 -8.28 -12.13
CA THR A 30 12.74 -7.14 -11.54
C THR A 30 14.00 -7.64 -10.87
N TRP A 31 15.06 -6.85 -10.91
CA TRP A 31 16.25 -7.10 -10.11
C TRP A 31 16.82 -5.80 -9.60
N SER A 32 17.51 -5.86 -8.47
CA SER A 32 18.33 -4.76 -7.98
C SER A 32 19.66 -5.29 -7.49
N SER A 33 20.72 -4.50 -7.71
CA SER A 33 22.03 -4.68 -7.11
C SER A 33 22.49 -3.38 -6.49
N LEU A 34 23.02 -3.45 -5.26
CA LEU A 34 23.61 -2.36 -4.49
C LEU A 34 22.70 -1.12 -4.40
N PHE A 35 21.38 -1.28 -4.53
CA PHE A 35 20.37 -0.22 -4.65
C PHE A 35 20.49 0.71 -5.88
N PHE A 36 21.68 0.84 -6.48
CA PHE A 36 21.94 1.74 -7.59
C PHE A 36 21.60 1.13 -8.95
N PHE A 37 21.78 -0.18 -9.07
CA PHE A 37 21.48 -0.93 -10.27
C PHE A 37 20.12 -1.57 -10.08
N SER A 38 19.22 -1.36 -11.02
CA SER A 38 18.01 -2.14 -11.11
C SER A 38 17.65 -2.37 -12.55
N GLY A 39 16.92 -3.44 -12.81
CA GLY A 39 16.37 -3.70 -14.12
C GLY A 39 15.00 -4.32 -13.97
N THR A 40 14.10 -3.94 -14.86
CA THR A 40 12.74 -4.48 -14.92
C THR A 40 12.46 -4.86 -16.36
N GLY A 41 11.77 -5.97 -16.58
CA GLY A 41 11.35 -6.34 -17.93
C GLY A 41 10.11 -7.20 -17.96
N PHE A 42 9.46 -7.25 -19.11
CA PHE A 42 8.33 -8.13 -19.40
C PHE A 42 8.79 -9.28 -20.30
N LYS A 43 8.29 -10.48 -20.02
CA LYS A 43 8.58 -11.70 -20.79
C LYS A 43 7.36 -12.00 -21.66
N HIS A 44 7.51 -11.93 -22.99
CA HIS A 44 6.48 -12.30 -23.95
C HIS A 44 6.74 -13.70 -24.53
N GLU A 45 5.68 -14.43 -24.88
CA GLU A 45 5.77 -15.80 -25.42
C GLU A 45 6.49 -15.88 -26.79
N GLU A 46 6.53 -14.76 -27.53
CA GLU A 46 7.12 -14.68 -28.89
C GLU A 46 8.62 -14.31 -28.91
N GLY A 47 9.26 -14.15 -27.75
CA GLY A 47 10.72 -13.99 -27.65
C GLY A 47 11.25 -12.55 -27.77
N ASP A 48 10.36 -11.57 -27.93
CA ASP A 48 10.72 -10.16 -27.74
C ASP A 48 10.63 -9.80 -26.26
N GLU A 49 11.78 -9.39 -25.69
CA GLU A 49 11.90 -8.95 -24.30
C GLU A 49 11.92 -7.41 -24.25
N ASP A 50 10.94 -6.85 -23.56
CA ASP A 50 10.97 -5.45 -23.13
C ASP A 50 11.86 -5.35 -21.89
N GLU A 51 12.98 -4.64 -22.00
CA GLU A 51 13.95 -4.51 -20.92
C GLU A 51 14.23 -3.04 -20.60
N ASP A 52 14.02 -2.66 -19.35
CA ASP A 52 14.42 -1.39 -18.78
C ASP A 52 15.56 -1.61 -17.78
N ILE A 53 16.75 -1.06 -18.08
CA ILE A 53 17.88 -1.03 -17.15
C ILE A 53 18.05 0.37 -16.59
N LEU A 54 18.05 0.44 -15.26
CA LEU A 54 18.16 1.65 -14.48
C LEU A 54 19.48 1.63 -13.68
N PHE A 55 20.39 2.53 -14.05
CA PHE A 55 21.60 2.83 -13.30
C PHE A 55 21.36 4.15 -12.58
N THR A 56 20.61 4.11 -11.48
CA THR A 56 20.20 5.32 -10.78
C THR A 56 21.42 6.09 -10.23
N PRO A 57 21.38 7.44 -10.27
CA PRO A 57 20.47 8.31 -11.02
C PRO A 57 21.00 8.67 -12.43
N LEU A 58 22.20 8.22 -12.81
CA LEU A 58 22.98 8.81 -13.89
C LEU A 58 22.72 8.21 -15.26
N PHE A 59 22.31 6.94 -15.34
CA PHE A 59 22.08 6.29 -16.64
C PHE A 59 20.76 5.52 -16.64
N LEU A 60 19.94 5.75 -17.67
CA LEU A 60 18.78 4.92 -17.96
C LEU A 60 18.87 4.42 -19.38
N TRP A 61 18.54 3.17 -19.58
CA TRP A 61 18.43 2.56 -20.88
C TRP A 61 17.20 1.67 -20.92
N GLY A 62 16.39 1.80 -21.97
CA GLY A 62 15.26 0.91 -22.19
C GLY A 62 15.17 0.52 -23.64
N LYS A 63 14.82 -0.74 -23.85
CA LYS A 63 14.58 -1.35 -25.15
C LYS A 63 13.15 -1.88 -25.15
N GLY A 64 12.41 -1.59 -26.22
CA GLY A 64 11.06 -2.14 -26.41
C GLY A 64 10.88 -2.79 -27.77
N GLU A 65 9.69 -3.34 -28.03
CA GLU A 65 9.29 -4.02 -29.27
C GLU A 65 9.59 -3.20 -30.54
N SER A 66 9.32 -1.90 -30.51
CA SER A 66 9.58 -1.02 -31.65
C SER A 66 10.86 -0.19 -31.46
N GLN A 67 11.56 0.14 -32.56
CA GLN A 67 12.67 1.11 -32.52
C GLN A 67 12.23 2.47 -31.94
N ARG A 68 10.92 2.76 -32.00
CA ARG A 68 10.31 3.93 -31.40
C ARG A 68 10.15 3.81 -29.89
N GLU A 69 10.31 2.68 -29.24
CA GLU A 69 10.24 2.53 -27.78
C GLU A 69 11.62 2.61 -27.11
N ASN A 70 12.68 2.39 -27.88
CA ASN A 70 14.05 2.52 -27.38
C ASN A 70 14.32 3.94 -26.87
N TYR A 71 14.96 4.01 -25.71
CA TYR A 71 15.39 5.26 -25.11
C TYR A 71 16.69 5.08 -24.30
N TYR A 72 17.46 6.15 -24.19
CA TYR A 72 18.67 6.17 -23.36
C TYR A 72 18.83 7.56 -22.76
N SER A 73 19.46 7.62 -21.60
CA SER A 73 19.52 8.81 -20.78
C SER A 73 20.81 8.81 -19.98
N VAL A 74 21.61 9.86 -20.12
CA VAL A 74 22.80 10.16 -19.34
C VAL A 74 22.50 11.41 -18.53
N PHE A 75 21.93 11.23 -17.35
CA PHE A 75 21.51 12.32 -16.49
C PHE A 75 22.73 12.94 -15.76
N PRO A 76 22.83 14.29 -15.67
CA PRO A 76 21.89 15.29 -16.17
C PRO A 76 22.20 15.80 -17.59
N LEU A 77 23.18 15.24 -18.30
CA LEU A 77 23.73 15.82 -19.52
C LEU A 77 22.80 15.78 -20.73
N TYR A 78 22.24 14.60 -21.03
CA TYR A 78 21.37 14.42 -22.17
C TYR A 78 20.59 13.13 -21.99
N GLY A 79 19.29 13.16 -22.25
CA GLY A 79 18.55 11.92 -22.24
C GLY A 79 17.17 12.02 -22.80
N LYS A 80 16.73 10.87 -23.29
CA LYS A 80 15.35 10.58 -23.63
C LYS A 80 14.88 9.49 -22.68
N ILE A 81 13.81 9.76 -21.96
CA ILE A 81 13.14 8.81 -21.07
C ILE A 81 11.73 8.60 -21.62
N ARG A 82 11.27 7.36 -21.69
CA ARG A 82 9.91 7.04 -22.16
C ARG A 82 9.15 6.22 -21.13
N ASN A 83 7.83 6.37 -21.13
CA ASN A 83 6.90 5.59 -20.30
C ASN A 83 7.27 5.51 -18.80
N LYS A 84 7.95 6.54 -18.27
CA LYS A 84 8.35 6.65 -16.86
C LYS A 84 7.91 8.00 -16.29
N LEU A 85 7.74 8.06 -14.96
CA LEU A 85 7.43 9.28 -14.21
C LEU A 85 6.13 9.99 -14.65
N SER A 86 5.09 9.22 -15.04
CA SER A 86 3.81 9.73 -15.56
C SER A 86 3.88 10.43 -16.93
N TYR A 87 5.06 10.56 -17.52
CA TYR A 87 5.26 11.12 -18.86
C TYR A 87 5.35 9.99 -19.90
N GLN A 88 4.90 10.26 -21.13
CA GLN A 88 5.13 9.34 -22.24
C GLN A 88 6.54 9.52 -22.81
N GLU A 89 7.01 10.75 -22.88
CA GLU A 89 8.34 11.08 -23.39
C GLU A 89 8.87 12.29 -22.63
N LEU A 90 10.10 12.20 -22.12
CA LEU A 90 10.86 13.28 -21.51
C LEU A 90 12.22 13.35 -22.20
N ASN A 91 12.46 14.43 -22.93
CA ASN A 91 13.74 14.75 -23.54
C ASN A 91 14.38 15.88 -22.73
N TYR A 92 15.67 15.81 -22.44
CA TYR A 92 16.36 16.89 -21.75
C TYR A 92 17.79 17.06 -22.24
N VAL A 93 18.30 18.28 -22.10
CA VAL A 93 19.68 18.66 -22.38
C VAL A 93 20.17 19.50 -21.21
N LEU A 94 21.27 19.06 -20.59
CA LEU A 94 21.90 19.66 -19.42
C LEU A 94 20.87 19.99 -18.33
N PHE A 95 20.08 19.01 -17.92
CA PHE A 95 19.06 19.19 -16.91
C PHE A 95 19.63 19.90 -15.67
N PRO A 96 18.98 20.97 -15.17
CA PRO A 96 17.63 21.41 -15.50
C PRO A 96 17.52 22.45 -16.63
N ILE A 97 18.59 22.77 -17.37
CA ILE A 97 18.63 23.89 -18.32
C ILE A 97 17.58 23.78 -19.41
N TYR A 98 17.43 22.63 -20.07
CA TYR A 98 16.36 22.42 -21.05
C TYR A 98 15.71 21.06 -20.86
N SER A 99 14.38 21.04 -20.87
CA SER A 99 13.61 19.80 -20.98
C SER A 99 12.33 19.99 -21.76
N GLU A 100 11.91 18.93 -22.43
CA GLU A 100 10.71 18.81 -23.24
C GLU A 100 9.98 17.53 -22.86
N TRP A 101 8.70 17.64 -22.57
CA TRP A 101 7.84 16.55 -22.14
C TRP A 101 6.65 16.42 -23.06
N ARG A 102 6.23 15.18 -23.29
CA ARG A 102 5.04 14.85 -24.07
C ARG A 102 4.17 13.87 -23.31
N TYR A 103 2.87 14.11 -23.38
CA TYR A 103 1.85 13.20 -22.86
C TYR A 103 0.59 13.30 -23.72
N LYS A 104 0.30 12.24 -24.47
CA LYS A 104 -0.78 12.18 -25.47
C LYS A 104 -0.64 13.33 -26.47
N THR A 105 -1.64 14.21 -26.53
CA THR A 105 -1.66 15.40 -27.39
C THR A 105 -0.93 16.61 -26.79
N TYR A 106 -0.56 16.55 -25.51
CA TYR A 106 0.08 17.65 -24.80
C TYR A 106 1.59 17.62 -24.97
N LYS A 107 2.16 18.77 -25.32
CA LYS A 107 3.61 18.98 -25.42
C LYS A 107 3.99 20.20 -24.58
N ALA A 108 5.03 20.09 -23.78
CA ALA A 108 5.56 21.20 -23.01
C ALA A 108 7.08 21.26 -23.08
N ARG A 109 7.62 22.45 -22.86
CA ARG A 109 9.04 22.75 -22.82
C ARG A 109 9.33 23.57 -21.58
N SER A 110 10.57 23.50 -21.13
CA SER A 110 11.04 24.28 -19.99
C SER A 110 12.47 24.72 -20.18
N ILE A 111 12.75 25.92 -19.68
CA ILE A 111 14.09 26.46 -19.54
C ILE A 111 14.37 26.63 -18.05
N VAL A 112 15.49 26.09 -17.58
CA VAL A 112 15.89 26.09 -16.17
C VAL A 112 14.76 25.57 -15.30
N TRP A 113 14.38 24.32 -15.53
CA TRP A 113 13.33 23.66 -14.78
C TRP A 113 13.58 23.74 -13.26
N PRO A 114 12.57 24.04 -12.41
CA PRO A 114 11.14 24.22 -12.73
C PRO A 114 10.72 25.67 -12.99
N LEU A 115 11.66 26.59 -13.24
CA LEU A 115 11.40 28.03 -13.27
C LEU A 115 10.56 28.44 -14.48
N VAL A 116 11.03 28.24 -15.71
CA VAL A 116 10.30 28.66 -16.91
C VAL A 116 9.74 27.45 -17.62
N MET A 117 8.43 27.40 -17.83
CA MET A 117 7.77 26.32 -18.56
C MET A 117 6.64 26.87 -19.43
N TRP A 118 6.46 26.30 -20.61
CA TRP A 118 5.31 26.57 -21.47
C TRP A 118 4.93 25.33 -22.25
N GLY A 119 3.67 25.18 -22.60
CA GLY A 119 3.20 24.01 -23.31
C GLY A 119 1.73 24.07 -23.60
N GLY A 120 1.28 23.17 -24.46
CA GLY A 120 -0.10 23.12 -24.85
C GLY A 120 -0.47 21.90 -25.67
N SER A 121 -1.76 21.86 -25.98
CA SER A 121 -2.44 20.98 -26.93
C SER A 121 -3.61 21.76 -27.51
N GLU A 122 -4.38 21.19 -28.43
CA GLU A 122 -5.59 21.84 -28.97
C GLU A 122 -6.54 22.39 -27.91
N THR A 123 -6.65 21.71 -26.77
CA THR A 123 -7.55 22.10 -25.67
C THR A 123 -6.84 22.61 -24.42
N ARG A 124 -5.50 22.72 -24.42
CA ARG A 124 -4.73 23.09 -23.21
C ARG A 124 -3.66 24.11 -23.53
N ASP A 125 -3.52 25.10 -22.65
CA ASP A 125 -2.49 26.14 -22.72
C ASP A 125 -1.93 26.37 -21.31
N ASP A 126 -0.64 26.13 -21.15
CA ASP A 126 0.09 26.20 -19.89
C ASP A 126 1.31 27.11 -20.08
N PHE A 127 1.46 28.10 -19.21
CA PHE A 127 2.60 28.99 -19.14
C PHE A 127 2.99 29.25 -17.70
N ARG A 128 4.28 29.29 -17.40
CA ARG A 128 4.80 29.51 -16.05
C ARG A 128 6.18 30.13 -16.08
N ILE A 129 6.35 31.14 -15.23
CA ILE A 129 7.63 31.68 -14.77
C ILE A 129 7.56 31.63 -13.25
N PHE A 130 7.99 30.53 -12.65
CA PHE A 130 7.95 30.31 -11.22
C PHE A 130 9.05 31.12 -10.50
N PRO A 131 8.75 31.75 -9.35
CA PRO A 131 7.44 31.85 -8.67
C PRO A 131 6.58 33.03 -9.14
N LEU A 132 7.02 33.82 -10.12
CA LEU A 132 6.43 35.12 -10.47
C LEU A 132 5.02 35.04 -11.08
N TYR A 133 4.80 34.15 -12.04
CA TYR A 133 3.54 34.04 -12.77
C TYR A 133 3.27 32.61 -13.26
N SER A 134 2.01 32.20 -13.25
CA SER A 134 1.57 31.01 -13.97
C SER A 134 0.16 31.21 -14.51
N LYS A 135 -0.07 30.70 -15.71
CA LYS A 135 -1.37 30.56 -16.36
C LYS A 135 -1.52 29.11 -16.80
N LYS A 136 -2.66 28.52 -16.48
CA LYS A 136 -3.04 27.19 -16.96
C LYS A 136 -4.50 27.18 -17.35
N SER A 137 -4.79 26.82 -18.58
CA SER A 137 -6.14 26.74 -19.11
C SER A 137 -6.34 25.42 -19.82
N ASN A 138 -7.50 24.83 -19.58
CA ASN A 138 -7.99 23.68 -20.30
C ASN A 138 -9.42 23.99 -20.72
N GLU A 139 -9.65 24.01 -22.03
CA GLU A 139 -10.91 24.37 -22.65
C GLU A 139 -12.06 23.55 -22.05
N GLY A 140 -13.07 24.26 -21.57
CA GLY A 140 -14.23 23.65 -20.93
C GLY A 140 -13.96 22.96 -19.59
N LYS A 141 -12.73 22.95 -19.03
CA LYS A 141 -12.45 22.28 -17.74
C LYS A 141 -12.02 23.22 -16.63
N TYR A 142 -11.01 24.05 -16.86
CA TYR A 142 -10.49 24.97 -15.84
C TYR A 142 -9.70 26.13 -16.44
N LYS A 143 -9.62 27.22 -15.68
CA LYS A 143 -8.72 28.35 -15.91
C LYS A 143 -8.06 28.71 -14.57
N ARG A 144 -6.74 28.72 -14.50
CA ARG A 144 -5.99 28.93 -13.25
C ARG A 144 -4.88 29.93 -13.49
N TYR A 145 -4.73 30.84 -12.54
CA TYR A 145 -3.75 31.90 -12.57
C TYR A 145 -3.06 31.98 -11.21
N SER A 146 -1.79 32.35 -11.23
CA SER A 146 -1.04 32.67 -10.01
C SER A 146 -0.05 33.79 -10.28
N VAL A 147 0.12 34.66 -9.30
CA VAL A 147 1.15 35.70 -9.27
C VAL A 147 1.88 35.59 -7.92
N LEU A 148 3.20 35.68 -7.95
CA LEU A 148 4.06 35.57 -6.76
C LEU A 148 3.67 34.35 -5.92
N TRP A 149 3.72 33.17 -6.53
CA TRP A 149 3.40 31.93 -5.85
C TRP A 149 4.24 31.80 -4.56
N PRO A 150 3.64 31.41 -3.42
CA PRO A 150 2.27 30.89 -3.26
C PRO A 150 1.20 31.96 -2.94
N PHE A 151 1.56 33.24 -2.87
CA PHE A 151 0.75 34.31 -2.27
C PHE A 151 -0.57 34.57 -2.99
N PHE A 152 -0.58 34.77 -4.31
CA PHE A 152 -1.81 35.12 -5.04
C PHE A 152 -2.15 34.06 -6.08
N GLN A 153 -3.32 33.44 -5.95
CA GLN A 153 -3.81 32.45 -6.90
C GLN A 153 -5.31 32.60 -7.08
N TRP A 154 -5.81 32.42 -8.30
CA TRP A 154 -7.23 32.48 -8.58
C TRP A 154 -7.59 31.67 -9.83
N GLY A 155 -8.86 31.34 -9.96
CA GLY A 155 -9.32 30.66 -11.16
C GLY A 155 -10.70 30.06 -11.04
N GLU A 156 -11.05 29.31 -12.08
CA GLU A 156 -12.27 28.57 -12.25
C GLU A 156 -11.93 27.09 -12.47
N GLU A 157 -12.71 26.22 -11.85
CA GLU A 157 -12.61 24.78 -11.97
C GLU A 157 -13.97 24.18 -12.30
N ARG A 158 -13.96 22.95 -12.82
CA ARG A 158 -15.16 22.16 -13.11
C ARG A 158 -16.11 22.85 -14.09
N LEU A 159 -15.55 23.60 -15.05
CA LEU A 159 -16.31 24.24 -16.13
C LEU A 159 -17.10 23.21 -16.97
N ASP A 160 -16.70 21.94 -16.94
CA ASP A 160 -17.34 20.80 -17.64
C ASP A 160 -18.49 20.17 -16.84
N LYS A 161 -18.68 20.61 -15.59
CA LYS A 161 -19.71 20.08 -14.68
C LYS A 161 -20.88 21.05 -14.58
N LYS A 162 -22.02 20.52 -14.13
CA LYS A 162 -23.24 21.32 -13.86
C LYS A 162 -23.01 22.48 -12.90
N GLU A 163 -22.01 22.38 -12.02
CA GLU A 163 -21.64 23.43 -11.08
C GLU A 163 -20.16 23.76 -11.19
N PRO A 164 -19.82 24.78 -11.98
CA PRO A 164 -18.49 25.35 -11.99
C PRO A 164 -18.19 26.07 -10.67
N THR A 165 -16.92 26.06 -10.28
CA THR A 165 -16.48 26.71 -9.03
C THR A 165 -15.36 27.70 -9.30
N SER A 166 -15.45 28.90 -8.73
CA SER A 166 -14.36 29.87 -8.67
C SER A 166 -13.61 29.75 -7.35
N TYR A 167 -12.31 30.01 -7.36
CA TYR A 167 -11.50 30.09 -6.15
C TYR A 167 -10.55 31.28 -6.18
N GLN A 168 -10.19 31.78 -5.00
CA GLN A 168 -9.18 32.80 -4.80
C GLN A 168 -8.39 32.48 -3.53
N ILE A 169 -7.06 32.60 -3.60
CA ILE A 169 -6.13 32.34 -2.53
C ILE A 169 -5.25 33.57 -2.36
N PHE A 170 -5.22 34.08 -1.14
CA PHE A 170 -4.27 35.04 -0.63
C PHE A 170 -3.51 34.39 0.53
N PHE A 171 -2.50 33.59 0.21
CA PHE A 171 -1.73 32.84 1.21
C PHE A 171 -0.91 33.78 2.10
N PRO A 172 -0.76 33.50 3.41
CA PRO A 172 -1.45 32.48 4.21
C PRO A 172 -2.81 32.95 4.74
N PHE A 173 -3.26 34.15 4.44
CA PHE A 173 -4.33 34.80 5.19
C PHE A 173 -5.74 34.34 4.82
N TYR A 174 -6.00 34.06 3.54
CA TYR A 174 -7.35 33.84 3.06
C TYR A 174 -7.41 32.87 1.88
N ASN A 175 -8.42 32.02 1.88
CA ASN A 175 -8.76 31.14 0.77
C ASN A 175 -10.28 31.07 0.67
N GLN A 176 -10.81 31.25 -0.52
CA GLN A 176 -12.23 31.12 -0.79
C GLN A 176 -12.49 30.27 -2.02
N LYS A 177 -13.59 29.51 -1.96
CA LYS A 177 -14.12 28.74 -3.06
C LYS A 177 -15.64 28.87 -3.09
N SER A 178 -16.19 29.22 -4.25
CA SER A 178 -17.63 29.39 -4.44
C SER A 178 -18.08 28.72 -5.72
N SER A 179 -19.26 28.09 -5.69
CA SER A 179 -19.96 27.69 -6.92
C SER A 179 -20.56 28.91 -7.60
N VAL A 180 -20.55 28.95 -8.94
CA VAL A 180 -21.16 30.02 -9.74
C VAL A 180 -22.64 30.18 -9.39
N ASP A 181 -23.36 29.07 -9.17
CA ASP A 181 -24.77 29.06 -8.80
C ASP A 181 -25.02 29.43 -7.32
N GLY A 182 -23.96 29.67 -6.55
CA GLY A 182 -24.05 29.98 -5.12
C GLY A 182 -24.52 28.81 -4.25
N ASN A 183 -24.52 27.58 -4.80
CA ASN A 183 -24.89 26.37 -4.08
C ASN A 183 -23.81 25.92 -3.09
N MET A 184 -22.55 26.27 -3.32
CA MET A 184 -21.45 25.95 -2.42
C MET A 184 -20.63 27.21 -2.15
N LYS A 185 -20.30 27.46 -0.89
CA LYS A 185 -19.32 28.48 -0.48
C LYS A 185 -18.41 27.91 0.59
N SER A 186 -17.13 28.23 0.52
CA SER A 186 -16.14 27.84 1.51
C SER A 186 -15.14 28.98 1.66
N HIS A 187 -14.83 29.30 2.91
CA HIS A 187 -13.88 30.32 3.32
C HIS A 187 -12.95 29.71 4.35
N ALA A 188 -11.66 29.99 4.21
CA ALA A 188 -10.61 29.58 5.13
C ALA A 188 -9.72 30.78 5.41
N PHE A 189 -9.43 31.01 6.68
CA PHE A 189 -8.59 32.07 7.20
C PHE A 189 -7.35 31.47 7.86
N LEU A 190 -6.22 32.13 7.67
CA LEU A 190 -4.92 31.69 8.21
C LEU A 190 -4.65 30.23 7.82
N TRP A 191 -4.64 29.99 6.50
CA TRP A 191 -4.38 28.70 5.88
C TRP A 191 -2.88 28.49 5.67
N PHE A 192 -2.34 27.49 6.37
CA PHE A 192 -0.96 27.05 6.25
C PHE A 192 -0.90 25.62 5.69
N PRO A 193 -0.07 25.32 4.68
CA PRO A 193 0.02 24.00 4.06
C PRO A 193 0.23 22.83 5.05
N LEU A 194 0.97 23.06 6.15
CA LEU A 194 1.27 22.04 7.16
C LEU A 194 0.20 21.95 8.27
N LEU A 195 -0.50 23.06 8.54
CA LEU A 195 -1.39 23.20 9.69
C LEU A 195 -2.85 23.44 9.27
N ASN A 196 -3.20 23.19 8.01
CA ASN A 196 -4.51 23.50 7.44
C ASN A 196 -4.95 24.96 7.76
N SER A 197 -6.24 25.28 7.69
CA SER A 197 -6.78 26.59 8.10
C SER A 197 -7.06 26.63 9.60
N LEU A 198 -6.60 27.68 10.28
CA LEU A 198 -6.99 27.92 11.67
C LEU A 198 -8.48 28.15 11.78
N PHE A 199 -9.10 28.90 10.87
CA PHE A 199 -10.55 29.06 10.88
C PHE A 199 -11.10 28.77 9.50
N SER A 200 -12.13 27.95 9.41
CA SER A 200 -12.84 27.79 8.14
C SER A 200 -14.33 27.62 8.35
N TYR A 201 -15.07 28.13 7.38
CA TYR A 201 -16.50 27.95 7.27
C TYR A 201 -16.84 27.53 5.85
N GLY A 202 -17.74 26.58 5.70
CA GLY A 202 -18.32 26.29 4.41
C GLY A 202 -19.75 25.78 4.52
N TYR A 203 -20.40 25.83 3.36
CA TYR A 203 -21.78 25.45 3.21
C TYR A 203 -22.04 24.93 1.81
N ASP A 204 -22.83 23.86 1.71
CA ASP A 204 -23.36 23.30 0.49
C ASP A 204 -24.89 23.16 0.60
N LYS A 205 -25.61 23.87 -0.27
CA LYS A 205 -27.08 23.88 -0.35
C LYS A 205 -27.66 22.54 -0.77
N LYS A 206 -26.97 21.77 -1.61
CA LYS A 206 -27.49 20.52 -2.19
C LYS A 206 -27.56 19.40 -1.18
N THR A 207 -26.57 19.33 -0.30
CA THR A 207 -26.52 18.38 0.82
C THR A 207 -27.10 18.99 2.09
N GLY A 208 -27.18 20.33 2.16
CA GLY A 208 -27.46 21.04 3.40
C GLY A 208 -26.28 20.95 4.37
N GLN A 209 -25.09 20.65 3.85
CA GLN A 209 -23.90 20.46 4.67
C GLN A 209 -23.33 21.81 5.10
N THR A 210 -23.05 21.96 6.39
CA THR A 210 -22.26 23.06 6.94
C THR A 210 -21.01 22.51 7.59
N ASN A 211 -19.88 23.18 7.43
CA ASN A 211 -18.64 22.84 8.09
C ASN A 211 -18.02 24.06 8.77
N TYR A 212 -17.55 23.85 10.00
CA TYR A 212 -16.86 24.81 10.82
C TYR A 212 -15.57 24.18 11.32
N THR A 213 -14.51 24.98 11.36
CA THR A 213 -13.23 24.56 11.93
C THR A 213 -12.65 25.74 12.67
N ALA A 214 -12.17 25.49 13.88
CA ALA A 214 -11.48 26.46 14.71
C ALA A 214 -10.24 25.80 15.29
N LEU A 215 -9.09 26.41 15.01
CA LEU A 215 -7.76 25.87 15.21
C LEU A 215 -7.69 24.39 14.78
N PHE A 216 -7.62 24.13 13.47
CA PHE A 216 -7.80 22.83 12.78
C PHE A 216 -7.64 21.51 13.57
N ILE A 217 -6.66 21.39 14.45
CA ILE A 217 -6.46 20.23 15.33
C ILE A 217 -7.59 20.14 16.36
N PHE A 218 -7.86 21.23 17.07
CA PHE A 218 -8.69 21.26 18.27
C PHE A 218 -10.18 21.12 17.97
N PHE A 219 -10.74 21.90 17.05
CA PHE A 219 -12.19 21.88 16.81
C PHE A 219 -12.55 21.76 15.34
N GLN A 220 -13.34 20.72 15.04
CA GLN A 220 -13.96 20.55 13.72
C GLN A 220 -15.40 20.11 13.90
N TYR A 221 -16.32 20.78 13.23
CA TYR A 221 -17.74 20.46 13.26
C TYR A 221 -18.28 20.41 11.85
N THR A 222 -19.01 19.36 11.49
CA THR A 222 -19.69 19.24 10.20
C THR A 222 -21.02 18.55 10.42
N THR A 223 -22.06 19.09 9.81
CA THR A 223 -23.40 18.50 9.83
C THR A 223 -24.01 18.63 8.45
N SER A 224 -24.90 17.71 8.11
CA SER A 224 -25.60 17.68 6.82
C SER A 224 -27.06 17.30 7.04
N VAL A 225 -27.98 17.94 6.32
CA VAL A 225 -29.43 17.67 6.43
C VAL A 225 -29.74 16.24 6.01
N LYS A 226 -29.01 15.71 5.02
CA LYS A 226 -29.16 14.31 4.57
C LYS A 226 -28.59 13.28 5.55
N LYS A 227 -27.91 13.73 6.63
CA LYS A 227 -27.16 12.88 7.57
C LYS A 227 -26.19 11.92 6.88
N ASP A 228 -25.68 12.33 5.72
CA ASP A 228 -24.67 11.60 4.95
C ASP A 228 -23.24 11.89 5.46
N THR A 229 -23.07 13.04 6.10
CA THR A 229 -21.82 13.51 6.70
C THR A 229 -22.08 14.16 8.04
N GLU A 230 -21.43 13.65 9.08
CA GLU A 230 -21.39 14.26 10.41
C GLU A 230 -19.96 14.22 10.93
N LYS A 231 -19.52 15.29 11.60
CA LYS A 231 -18.19 15.35 12.19
C LYS A 231 -18.22 16.21 13.44
N LEU A 232 -17.62 15.71 14.51
CA LEU A 232 -17.37 16.47 15.72
C LEU A 232 -16.01 16.06 16.25
N VAL A 233 -15.04 16.95 16.20
CA VAL A 233 -13.70 16.74 16.73
C VAL A 233 -13.45 17.78 17.81
N PHE A 234 -13.05 17.30 18.98
CA PHE A 234 -12.52 18.07 20.09
C PHE A 234 -11.19 17.44 20.53
N PHE A 235 -10.14 17.65 19.74
CA PHE A 235 -8.81 17.10 20.05
C PHE A 235 -8.19 17.85 21.24
N PRO A 236 -7.39 17.20 22.09
CA PRO A 236 -7.02 15.79 22.11
C PRO A 236 -7.92 14.98 23.02
N PHE A 237 -9.24 15.10 22.96
CA PHE A 237 -10.11 14.38 23.90
C PHE A 237 -11.03 13.42 23.17
N TYR A 238 -11.75 13.93 22.18
CA TYR A 238 -12.78 13.20 21.47
C TYR A 238 -12.76 13.52 19.99
N GLY A 239 -13.11 12.55 19.17
CA GLY A 239 -13.53 12.84 17.81
C GLY A 239 -14.44 11.77 17.27
N TYR A 240 -15.41 12.22 16.50
CA TYR A 240 -16.38 11.42 15.78
C TYR A 240 -16.47 11.93 14.35
N SER A 241 -16.53 10.99 13.41
CA SER A 241 -16.77 11.29 12.01
C SER A 241 -17.59 10.18 11.38
N TYR A 242 -18.60 10.58 10.62
CA TYR A 242 -19.46 9.74 9.83
C TYR A 242 -19.43 10.25 8.39
N PHE A 243 -19.15 9.36 7.44
CA PHE A 243 -19.22 9.67 6.01
C PHE A 243 -19.54 8.42 5.22
N ALA A 244 -20.66 8.44 4.47
CA ALA A 244 -21.04 7.36 3.56
C ALA A 244 -21.00 5.95 4.22
N ASN A 245 -21.69 5.81 5.36
CA ASN A 245 -21.74 4.60 6.19
C ASN A 245 -20.39 4.14 6.76
N LYS A 246 -19.39 5.03 6.82
CA LYS A 246 -18.14 4.81 7.54
C LYS A 246 -18.12 5.71 8.76
N GLU A 247 -17.82 5.11 9.89
CA GLU A 247 -17.73 5.74 11.19
C GLU A 247 -16.30 5.61 11.71
N ALA A 248 -15.78 6.70 12.24
CA ALA A 248 -14.53 6.71 12.98
C ALA A 248 -14.73 7.54 14.24
N GLU A 249 -14.46 6.92 15.38
CA GLU A 249 -14.52 7.51 16.70
C GLU A 249 -13.18 7.31 17.39
N PHE A 250 -12.70 8.33 18.11
CA PHE A 250 -11.57 8.19 18.99
C PHE A 250 -11.84 8.89 20.33
N ILE A 251 -11.33 8.26 21.39
CA ILE A 251 -11.25 8.85 22.72
C ILE A 251 -9.77 8.77 23.11
N THR A 252 -9.17 9.94 23.25
CA THR A 252 -7.72 10.03 23.44
C THR A 252 -7.32 9.44 24.81
N PRO A 253 -6.12 8.85 24.92
CA PRO A 253 -5.13 8.63 23.85
C PRO A 253 -5.15 7.26 23.20
N PHE A 254 -5.94 6.33 23.73
CA PHE A 254 -5.78 4.91 23.38
C PHE A 254 -6.95 4.32 22.63
N TYR A 255 -8.16 4.86 22.78
CA TYR A 255 -9.35 4.23 22.21
C TYR A 255 -9.66 4.75 20.81
N ILE A 256 -9.76 3.83 19.86
CA ILE A 256 -10.20 4.12 18.49
C ILE A 256 -11.21 3.05 18.09
N ARG A 257 -12.34 3.49 17.54
CA ARG A 257 -13.35 2.62 16.95
C ARG A 257 -13.54 3.02 15.49
N LEU A 258 -13.40 2.06 14.60
CA LEU A 258 -13.67 2.21 13.18
C LEU A 258 -14.81 1.26 12.81
N SER A 259 -15.77 1.75 12.06
CA SER A 259 -16.91 0.96 11.60
C SER A 259 -17.22 1.31 10.15
N GLN A 260 -17.61 0.32 9.36
CA GLN A 260 -18.02 0.49 7.98
C GLN A 260 -19.19 -0.44 7.71
N ASN A 261 -20.27 0.10 7.15
CA ASN A 261 -21.45 -0.67 6.79
C ASN A 261 -21.81 -0.42 5.32
N THR A 262 -21.27 -1.25 4.44
CA THR A 262 -21.50 -1.17 2.99
C THR A 262 -22.18 -2.42 2.48
N SER A 263 -22.74 -2.36 1.27
CA SER A 263 -23.39 -3.50 0.60
C SER A 263 -22.49 -4.72 0.44
N HIS A 264 -21.17 -4.53 0.41
CA HIS A 264 -20.20 -5.61 0.20
C HIS A 264 -19.50 -6.05 1.50
N LEU A 265 -19.31 -5.12 2.44
CA LEU A 265 -18.52 -5.33 3.65
C LEU A 265 -19.14 -4.62 4.84
N LYS A 266 -19.33 -5.36 5.93
CA LYS A 266 -19.54 -4.83 7.28
C LYS A 266 -18.27 -5.05 8.07
N SER A 267 -17.64 -3.98 8.53
CA SER A 267 -16.40 -4.04 9.30
C SER A 267 -16.55 -3.25 10.58
N THR A 268 -16.11 -3.83 11.69
CA THR A 268 -16.03 -3.15 12.98
C THR A 268 -14.69 -3.45 13.61
N SER A 269 -13.95 -2.41 13.97
CA SER A 269 -12.64 -2.50 14.58
C SER A 269 -12.59 -1.63 15.84
N HIS A 270 -12.07 -2.20 16.93
CA HIS A 270 -11.84 -1.54 18.19
C HIS A 270 -10.37 -1.67 18.56
N PHE A 271 -9.75 -0.56 18.96
CA PHE A 271 -8.37 -0.50 19.37
C PHE A 271 -8.29 0.19 20.73
N ILE A 272 -7.48 -0.36 21.63
CA ILE A 272 -6.95 0.32 22.81
C ILE A 272 -5.43 0.27 22.64
N LEU A 273 -4.87 1.24 21.93
CA LEU A 273 -3.48 1.19 21.49
C LEU A 273 -2.49 1.25 22.67
N PRO A 274 -1.37 0.53 22.61
CA PRO A 274 -1.08 -0.62 21.73
C PRO A 274 -1.65 -1.94 22.27
N PHE A 275 -2.27 -1.94 23.45
CA PHE A 275 -2.56 -3.13 24.24
C PHE A 275 -3.61 -4.07 23.65
N TYR A 276 -4.60 -3.55 22.94
CA TYR A 276 -5.75 -4.32 22.47
C TYR A 276 -6.15 -3.95 21.06
N SER A 277 -6.41 -4.96 20.24
CA SER A 277 -7.00 -4.80 18.91
C SER A 277 -8.02 -5.90 18.67
N HIS A 278 -9.21 -5.52 18.24
CA HIS A 278 -10.27 -6.45 17.86
C HIS A 278 -10.88 -5.97 16.56
N MET A 279 -10.89 -6.82 15.53
CA MET A 279 -11.39 -6.48 14.21
C MET A 279 -12.28 -7.61 13.73
N LYS A 280 -13.47 -7.26 13.26
CA LYS A 280 -14.42 -8.18 12.65
C LYS A 280 -14.82 -7.65 11.28
N ASN A 281 -14.67 -8.47 10.26
CA ASN A 281 -15.05 -8.19 8.88
C ASN A 281 -16.06 -9.25 8.43
N GLU A 282 -17.22 -8.84 7.92
CA GLU A 282 -18.27 -9.72 7.40
C GLU A 282 -18.54 -9.35 5.93
N TYR A 283 -18.33 -10.31 5.05
CA TYR A 283 -18.53 -10.17 3.61
C TYR A 283 -19.99 -10.50 3.27
N VAL A 284 -20.82 -9.47 3.13
CA VAL A 284 -22.29 -9.57 3.05
C VAL A 284 -22.78 -10.52 1.95
N GLN A 285 -22.10 -10.58 0.81
CA GLN A 285 -22.49 -11.41 -0.32
C GLN A 285 -22.24 -12.90 -0.11
N THR A 286 -21.21 -13.25 0.66
CA THR A 286 -20.78 -14.65 0.86
C THR A 286 -21.11 -15.17 2.26
N GLY A 287 -21.44 -14.28 3.20
CA GLY A 287 -21.61 -14.60 4.61
C GLY A 287 -20.29 -14.99 5.32
N ARG A 288 -19.14 -14.88 4.65
CA ARG A 288 -17.84 -15.21 5.24
C ARG A 288 -17.42 -14.13 6.23
N GLU A 289 -16.70 -14.54 7.27
CA GLU A 289 -16.21 -13.66 8.32
C GLU A 289 -14.69 -13.76 8.47
N ASP A 290 -14.01 -12.63 8.60
CA ASP A 290 -12.64 -12.51 9.10
C ASP A 290 -12.71 -11.93 10.53
N TYR A 291 -12.03 -12.61 11.44
CA TYR A 291 -11.99 -12.26 12.84
C TYR A 291 -10.55 -12.18 13.34
N TYR A 292 -10.19 -11.05 13.93
CA TYR A 292 -8.87 -10.79 14.46
C TYR A 292 -8.94 -10.25 15.87
N TRP A 293 -8.09 -10.78 16.74
CA TRP A 293 -7.99 -10.38 18.13
C TRP A 293 -6.54 -10.37 18.58
N LYS A 294 -6.12 -9.33 19.29
CA LYS A 294 -4.77 -9.19 19.82
C LYS A 294 -4.81 -8.53 21.18
N LEU A 295 -4.08 -9.14 22.12
CA LEU A 295 -3.74 -8.60 23.43
C LEU A 295 -2.22 -8.49 23.47
N TRP A 296 -1.69 -7.35 23.04
CA TRP A 296 -0.25 -7.13 22.93
C TRP A 296 0.40 -6.99 24.32
N PRO A 297 1.62 -7.53 24.53
CA PRO A 297 2.42 -8.35 23.63
C PRO A 297 2.16 -9.86 23.78
N PHE A 298 1.07 -10.27 24.44
CA PHE A 298 0.93 -11.62 24.97
C PHE A 298 0.28 -12.60 24.02
N PHE A 299 -0.69 -12.18 23.22
CA PHE A 299 -1.54 -13.09 22.47
C PHE A 299 -2.08 -12.47 21.19
N ARG A 300 -2.18 -13.30 20.15
CA ARG A 300 -2.86 -13.01 18.89
C ARG A 300 -3.72 -14.20 18.49
N TYR A 301 -4.89 -13.92 17.92
CA TYR A 301 -5.78 -14.86 17.26
C TYR A 301 -6.27 -14.26 15.94
N HIS A 302 -6.26 -15.07 14.88
CA HIS A 302 -6.77 -14.68 13.57
C HIS A 302 -7.51 -15.86 12.95
N LYS A 303 -8.70 -15.60 12.41
CA LYS A 303 -9.51 -16.53 11.63
C LYS A 303 -9.86 -15.86 10.31
N ASP A 304 -9.51 -16.52 9.21
CA ASP A 304 -9.75 -16.01 7.86
C ASP A 304 -11.14 -16.42 7.31
N PRO A 305 -11.57 -15.80 6.19
CA PRO A 305 -12.84 -16.11 5.54
C PRO A 305 -12.96 -17.55 5.02
N GLU A 306 -11.83 -18.21 4.76
CA GLU A 306 -11.72 -19.59 4.28
C GLU A 306 -11.87 -20.62 5.41
N GLY A 307 -11.91 -20.16 6.66
CA GLY A 307 -12.09 -20.99 7.86
C GLY A 307 -10.79 -21.51 8.45
N ASN A 308 -9.63 -21.09 7.93
CA ASN A 308 -8.37 -21.30 8.61
C ASN A 308 -8.33 -20.39 9.85
N PHE A 309 -7.72 -20.87 10.92
CA PHE A 309 -7.45 -20.02 12.07
C PHE A 309 -6.13 -20.38 12.72
N GLY A 310 -5.57 -19.42 13.43
CA GLY A 310 -4.40 -19.64 14.25
C GLY A 310 -4.35 -18.69 15.43
N TRP A 311 -3.58 -19.09 16.43
CA TRP A 311 -3.21 -18.24 17.54
C TRP A 311 -1.78 -18.49 17.97
N ASN A 312 -1.18 -17.47 18.56
CA ASN A 312 0.17 -17.55 19.09
C ASN A 312 0.31 -16.70 20.35
N THR A 313 1.20 -17.14 21.23
CA THR A 313 1.64 -16.35 22.39
C THR A 313 2.87 -15.51 22.03
N LEU A 314 3.15 -14.47 22.83
CA LEU A 314 4.23 -13.50 22.60
C LEU A 314 4.15 -12.78 21.24
N ALA A 315 2.99 -12.18 20.95
CA ALA A 315 2.78 -11.35 19.77
C ALA A 315 3.43 -9.95 19.96
N ILE A 316 4.73 -9.83 19.67
CA ILE A 316 5.51 -8.61 19.96
C ILE A 316 5.20 -7.41 19.06
N ILE A 317 4.49 -7.61 17.94
CA ILE A 317 4.15 -6.53 17.00
C ILE A 317 2.88 -5.83 17.50
N PRO A 318 2.91 -4.53 17.84
CA PRO A 318 1.81 -3.84 18.54
C PRO A 318 0.57 -3.55 17.68
N VAL A 319 0.71 -3.52 16.36
CA VAL A 319 -0.36 -3.14 15.43
C VAL A 319 -0.50 -4.22 14.37
N ARG A 320 -1.73 -4.45 13.88
CA ARG A 320 -1.99 -5.41 12.80
C ARG A 320 -1.18 -5.05 11.55
N PHE A 321 -0.23 -5.91 11.22
CA PHE A 321 0.51 -5.90 9.96
C PHE A 321 0.59 -7.33 9.45
N GLU A 322 -0.43 -7.78 8.73
CA GLU A 322 -0.66 -9.19 8.37
C GLU A 322 0.60 -9.93 7.89
N VAL A 323 1.27 -9.41 6.87
CA VAL A 323 2.49 -9.99 6.32
C VAL A 323 3.63 -10.05 7.34
N MET A 324 3.80 -9.00 8.14
CA MET A 324 4.86 -8.94 9.14
C MET A 324 4.59 -9.91 10.28
N GLU A 325 3.34 -9.98 10.74
CA GLU A 325 2.94 -10.88 11.83
C GLU A 325 3.15 -12.33 11.46
N ASP A 326 2.74 -12.75 10.27
CA ASP A 326 2.82 -14.15 9.87
C ASP A 326 4.27 -14.63 9.64
N VAL A 327 5.19 -13.72 9.33
CA VAL A 327 6.62 -14.02 9.14
C VAL A 327 7.40 -13.94 10.45
N TRP A 328 7.21 -12.87 11.23
CA TRP A 328 8.09 -12.56 12.37
C TRP A 328 7.56 -13.05 13.70
N GLU A 329 6.26 -12.99 13.97
CA GLU A 329 5.75 -13.42 15.27
C GLU A 329 6.05 -14.89 15.60
N PRO A 330 6.01 -15.83 14.65
CA PRO A 330 6.37 -17.22 14.95
C PRO A 330 7.79 -17.42 15.49
N ILE A 331 8.72 -16.53 15.16
CA ILE A 331 10.11 -16.58 15.64
C ILE A 331 10.17 -16.38 17.15
N PHE A 332 9.25 -15.57 17.71
CA PHE A 332 9.23 -15.21 19.14
C PHE A 332 8.20 -16.01 19.93
N SER A 333 7.29 -16.68 19.25
CA SER A 333 6.18 -17.39 19.90
C SER A 333 6.64 -18.55 20.77
N ILE A 334 6.05 -18.68 21.96
CA ILE A 334 6.26 -19.86 22.82
C ILE A 334 5.29 -20.97 22.43
N ILE A 335 4.06 -20.64 22.07
CA ILE A 335 3.06 -21.59 21.60
C ILE A 335 2.40 -20.98 20.37
N GLU A 336 2.37 -21.73 19.27
CA GLU A 336 1.66 -21.39 18.04
C GLU A 336 0.77 -22.58 17.69
N TYR A 337 -0.53 -22.34 17.49
CA TYR A 337 -1.46 -23.34 17.00
C TYR A 337 -2.14 -22.83 15.75
N LYS A 338 -2.22 -23.68 14.72
CA LYS A 338 -2.88 -23.39 13.45
C LYS A 338 -3.78 -24.55 13.06
N ARG A 339 -4.93 -24.23 12.50
CA ARG A 339 -5.84 -25.18 11.87
C ARG A 339 -6.23 -24.67 10.50
N SER A 340 -6.05 -25.51 9.50
CA SER A 340 -6.45 -25.25 8.14
C SER A 340 -7.85 -25.83 7.85
N SER A 341 -8.52 -25.26 6.86
CA SER A 341 -9.84 -25.67 6.40
C SER A 341 -9.89 -27.09 5.86
N ASN A 342 -8.76 -27.59 5.33
CA ASN A 342 -8.56 -28.98 4.90
C ASN A 342 -8.48 -30.01 6.06
N GLY A 343 -8.63 -29.56 7.33
CA GLY A 343 -8.61 -30.42 8.52
C GLY A 343 -7.23 -30.60 9.15
N GLU A 344 -6.17 -30.10 8.51
CA GLU A 344 -4.82 -30.14 9.05
C GLU A 344 -4.67 -29.24 10.27
N LYS A 345 -3.96 -29.74 11.29
CA LYS A 345 -3.63 -29.01 12.51
C LYS A 345 -2.11 -28.98 12.69
N ARG A 346 -1.62 -27.86 13.21
CA ARG A 346 -0.21 -27.65 13.54
C ARG A 346 -0.09 -27.05 14.93
N LEU A 347 0.83 -27.56 15.71
CA LEU A 347 1.27 -27.03 16.99
C LEU A 347 2.78 -26.82 16.92
N HIS A 348 3.23 -25.62 17.24
CA HIS A 348 4.64 -25.34 17.45
C HIS A 348 4.85 -24.87 18.89
N LEU A 349 5.94 -25.33 19.52
CA LEU A 349 6.37 -24.88 20.84
C LEU A 349 7.78 -24.30 20.76
N ILE A 350 8.03 -23.31 21.62
CA ILE A 350 9.31 -22.67 21.88
C ILE A 350 10.04 -22.34 20.57
N THR A 351 9.60 -21.29 19.89
CA THR A 351 10.23 -20.81 18.64
C THR A 351 10.40 -21.92 17.58
N ARG A 352 9.44 -22.85 17.56
CA ARG A 352 9.36 -24.04 16.67
C ARG A 352 10.43 -25.12 16.91
N LEU A 353 11.06 -25.14 18.09
CA LEU A 353 11.92 -26.26 18.55
C LEU A 353 11.14 -27.57 18.73
N TYR A 354 9.83 -27.50 18.86
CA TYR A 354 8.94 -28.65 18.70
C TYR A 354 7.86 -28.29 17.70
N THR A 355 7.67 -29.15 16.70
CA THR A 355 6.61 -29.03 15.70
C THR A 355 5.83 -30.32 15.65
N HIS A 356 4.52 -30.24 15.78
CA HIS A 356 3.60 -31.36 15.63
C HIS A 356 2.52 -30.98 14.62
N ARG A 357 2.46 -31.72 13.52
CA ARG A 357 1.46 -31.58 12.46
C ARG A 357 0.64 -32.85 12.41
N TRP A 358 -0.68 -32.74 12.35
CA TRP A 358 -1.53 -33.92 12.23
C TRP A 358 -2.79 -33.64 11.43
N THR A 359 -3.25 -34.67 10.74
CA THR A 359 -4.52 -34.74 10.01
C THR A 359 -5.33 -35.93 10.56
N HIS A 360 -6.35 -36.39 9.84
CA HIS A 360 -7.05 -37.63 10.22
C HIS A 360 -6.18 -38.88 10.02
N ASP A 361 -5.38 -38.90 8.95
CA ASP A 361 -4.64 -40.08 8.49
C ASP A 361 -3.15 -40.05 8.82
N GLU A 362 -2.60 -38.85 9.07
CA GLU A 362 -1.16 -38.63 9.21
C GLU A 362 -0.84 -37.84 10.48
N THR A 363 0.30 -38.15 11.07
CA THR A 363 0.88 -37.42 12.19
C THR A 363 2.38 -37.28 11.97
N HIS A 364 2.91 -36.07 12.11
CA HIS A 364 4.31 -35.75 11.96
C HIS A 364 4.79 -34.94 13.16
N ILE A 365 5.87 -35.36 13.79
CA ILE A 365 6.52 -34.68 14.90
C ILE A 365 7.96 -34.42 14.50
N HIS A 366 8.40 -33.19 14.65
CA HIS A 366 9.76 -32.75 14.35
C HIS A 366 10.33 -31.96 15.53
N ILE A 367 11.46 -32.44 16.03
CA ILE A 367 12.30 -31.78 17.02
C ILE A 367 13.66 -31.61 16.36
N PRO A 368 14.07 -30.38 15.97
CA PRO A 368 15.32 -30.15 15.27
C PRO A 368 16.48 -30.84 15.97
N ILE A 369 17.39 -31.44 15.19
CA ILE A 369 18.58 -32.16 15.66
C ILE A 369 18.28 -33.46 16.41
N ILE A 370 17.10 -33.64 17.01
CA ILE A 370 16.83 -34.78 17.91
C ILE A 370 16.03 -35.85 17.21
N MET A 371 14.88 -35.49 16.62
CA MET A 371 13.89 -36.48 16.20
C MET A 371 13.05 -35.99 15.04
N GLU A 372 12.79 -36.90 14.11
CA GLU A 372 11.70 -36.81 13.15
C GLU A 372 10.85 -38.08 13.24
N PHE A 373 9.55 -37.93 13.45
CA PHE A 373 8.61 -39.03 13.54
C PHE A 373 7.44 -38.77 12.60
N SER A 374 7.09 -39.75 11.78
CA SER A 374 5.93 -39.69 10.89
C SER A 374 5.15 -40.97 10.98
N LYS A 375 3.85 -40.87 11.27
CA LYS A 375 2.91 -41.98 11.31
C LYS A 375 1.82 -41.76 10.26
N THR A 376 1.50 -42.82 9.56
CA THR A 376 0.44 -42.88 8.54
C THR A 376 -0.41 -44.13 8.78
N ASN A 377 -1.50 -44.30 8.03
CA ASN A 377 -2.33 -45.51 8.11
C ASN A 377 -1.57 -46.82 7.77
N THR A 378 -0.48 -46.74 6.99
CA THR A 378 0.29 -47.91 6.56
C THR A 378 1.44 -48.27 7.48
N GLY A 379 1.78 -47.43 8.46
CA GLY A 379 2.92 -47.64 9.36
C GLY A 379 3.53 -46.35 9.87
N PHE A 380 4.68 -46.45 10.52
CA PHE A 380 5.42 -45.30 11.04
C PHE A 380 6.88 -45.29 10.59
N SER A 381 7.45 -44.10 10.60
CA SER A 381 8.87 -43.86 10.44
C SER A 381 9.36 -43.01 11.61
N TYR A 382 10.55 -43.33 12.08
CA TYR A 382 11.21 -42.62 13.16
C TYR A 382 12.68 -42.47 12.79
N GLU A 383 13.19 -41.25 12.79
CA GLU A 383 14.60 -40.94 12.64
C GLU A 383 15.08 -40.17 13.87
N PHE A 384 16.18 -40.63 14.46
CA PHE A 384 16.87 -39.97 15.56
C PHE A 384 18.15 -39.32 15.05
N ALA A 385 18.43 -38.12 15.55
CA ALA A 385 19.63 -37.36 15.28
C ALA A 385 20.00 -37.24 13.78
N TYR A 386 19.07 -36.68 12.98
CA TYR A 386 19.20 -36.56 11.53
C TYR A 386 19.46 -37.89 10.80
N GLY A 387 18.85 -38.98 11.28
CA GLY A 387 18.93 -40.28 10.62
C GLY A 387 20.17 -41.09 10.96
N LEU A 388 20.86 -40.76 12.07
CA LEU A 388 21.87 -41.63 12.67
C LEU A 388 21.28 -42.99 13.03
N PHE A 389 20.07 -42.99 13.57
CA PHE A 389 19.29 -44.20 13.80
C PHE A 389 17.90 -44.01 13.24
N GLY A 390 17.32 -45.03 12.62
CA GLY A 390 15.95 -44.93 12.16
C GLY A 390 15.29 -46.27 11.94
N ILE A 391 13.97 -46.24 11.93
CA ILE A 391 13.11 -47.36 11.58
C ILE A 391 12.01 -46.85 10.67
N ASP A 392 11.73 -47.57 9.59
CA ASP A 392 10.59 -47.32 8.70
C ASP A 392 9.82 -48.60 8.50
N THR A 393 8.57 -48.62 8.97
CA THR A 393 7.66 -49.77 8.89
C THR A 393 6.58 -49.59 7.83
N ARG A 394 6.70 -48.59 6.95
CA ARG A 394 5.69 -48.29 5.92
C ARG A 394 5.84 -49.15 4.66
N ALA A 395 6.99 -49.78 4.47
CA ALA A 395 7.25 -50.73 3.40
C ALA A 395 6.85 -52.16 3.81
N GLU A 396 6.77 -53.10 2.85
CA GLU A 396 6.44 -54.51 3.12
C GLU A 396 7.45 -55.18 4.08
N THR A 397 8.69 -54.70 4.10
CA THR A 397 9.74 -55.10 5.04
C THR A 397 10.19 -53.90 5.86
N ASN A 398 10.36 -54.09 7.18
CA ASN A 398 10.89 -53.05 8.05
C ASN A 398 12.32 -52.69 7.65
N HIS A 399 12.58 -51.40 7.42
CA HIS A 399 13.92 -50.91 7.15
C HIS A 399 14.50 -50.27 8.38
N TYR A 400 15.73 -50.65 8.74
CA TYR A 400 16.47 -50.03 9.83
C TYR A 400 17.56 -49.13 9.25
N LYS A 401 17.86 -48.02 9.91
CA LYS A 401 18.91 -47.09 9.53
C LYS A 401 19.92 -47.01 10.67
N PHE A 402 21.20 -47.17 10.35
CA PHE A 402 22.30 -47.09 11.31
C PHE A 402 23.46 -46.31 10.67
N PHE A 403 23.88 -45.21 11.28
CA PHE A 403 24.84 -44.24 10.73
C PHE A 403 24.55 -43.87 9.27
N TRP A 404 23.30 -43.52 8.94
CA TRP A 404 22.84 -43.18 7.58
C TRP A 404 22.78 -44.33 6.57
N TRP A 405 23.20 -45.55 6.92
CA TRP A 405 23.09 -46.74 6.07
C TRP A 405 21.76 -47.45 6.31
N LYS A 406 21.07 -47.88 5.24
CA LYS A 406 19.87 -48.72 5.33
C LYS A 406 20.28 -50.19 5.47
N ILE A 407 19.68 -50.88 6.42
CA ILE A 407 19.88 -52.31 6.74
C ILE A 407 18.55 -53.02 6.58
#